data_AF-A0A455UGQ1-F1
#
_entry.id   AF-A0A455UGQ1-F1
#
_cell.length_a   1.000
_cell.length_b   1.000
_cell.length_c   1.000
_cell.angle_alpha   90.00
_cell.angle_beta   90.00
_cell.angle_gamma   90.00
#
_symmetry.space_group_name_H-M   'P 1'
#
loop_
_entity.id
_entity.type
_entity.pdbx_description
1 polymer ?
#
loop_
_entity_poly.entity_id
_entity_poly.type
_entity_poly.pdbx_seq_one_letter_code
_entity_poly.pdbx_strand_id
1 'polypeptide(L)'
;MLVVRPVRETDLNALEQLAEHAVPKLTNLPANRERLQERITRSQDAFNGEVEFPENEHYTFVLADDSRDEVLGTATIRAQAGANEAYYTYRQETLIHASQQLNVRREVQTLALSHEVSDATLLCAFSLNPATRAPVPRTCCVVRV
;
A
#
# COMPACT_ATOMS: atom_id res chain seq x y z
N MET A 1 21.79 14.03 3.68
CA MET A 1 21.31 13.96 2.28
C MET A 1 20.17 12.97 2.25
N LEU A 2 19.06 13.27 1.56
CA LEU A 2 17.95 12.32 1.45
C LEU A 2 18.25 11.24 0.42
N VAL A 3 18.15 9.98 0.82
CA VAL A 3 18.39 8.80 -0.01
C VAL A 3 17.22 7.83 0.12
N VAL A 4 16.77 7.30 -1.00
CA VAL A 4 15.85 6.17 -1.03
C VAL A 4 16.69 4.90 -1.20
N ARG A 5 16.53 3.95 -0.29
CA ARG A 5 17.25 2.67 -0.32
C ARG A 5 16.36 1.50 0.11
N PRO A 6 16.70 0.26 -0.24
CA PRO A 6 16.10 -0.92 0.37
C PRO A 6 16.16 -0.87 1.89
N VAL A 7 15.11 -1.40 2.53
CA VAL A 7 15.06 -1.55 3.99
C VAL A 7 16.11 -2.53 4.48
N ARG A 8 16.64 -2.28 5.68
CA ARG A 8 17.59 -3.12 6.40
C ARG A 8 17.02 -3.53 7.75
N GLU A 9 17.55 -4.59 8.35
CA GLU A 9 17.14 -5.03 9.70
C GLU A 9 17.31 -3.94 10.75
N THR A 10 18.33 -3.10 10.61
CA THR A 10 18.58 -1.96 11.50
C THR A 10 17.47 -0.90 11.46
N ASP A 11 16.65 -0.88 10.41
CA ASP A 11 15.55 0.09 10.27
C ASP A 11 14.28 -0.31 11.02
N LEU A 12 14.24 -1.50 11.64
CA LEU A 12 13.05 -2.04 12.31
C LEU A 12 12.41 -1.06 13.31
N ASN A 13 13.24 -0.46 14.17
CA ASN A 13 12.75 0.48 15.18
C ASN A 13 12.14 1.73 14.53
N ALA A 14 12.71 2.21 13.43
CA ALA A 14 12.19 3.38 12.75
C ALA A 14 10.90 3.07 11.97
N LEU A 15 10.79 1.87 11.40
CA LEU A 15 9.53 1.40 10.80
C LEU A 15 8.41 1.28 11.84
N GLU A 16 8.72 0.80 13.04
CA GLU A 16 7.77 0.72 14.15
C GLU A 16 7.26 2.12 14.54
N GLN A 17 8.17 3.09 14.68
CA GLN A 17 7.80 4.48 14.91
C GLN A 17 6.94 5.06 13.77
N LEU A 18 7.29 4.79 12.51
CA LEU A 18 6.49 5.24 11.36
C LEU A 18 5.09 4.62 11.34
N ALA A 19 4.96 3.35 11.72
CA ALA A 19 3.68 2.65 11.81
C ALA A 19 2.80 3.20 12.95
N GLU A 20 3.41 3.52 14.09
CA GLU A 20 2.73 4.16 15.22
C GLU A 20 2.21 5.55 14.89
N HIS A 21 2.97 6.33 14.13
CA HIS A 21 2.64 7.73 13.82
C HIS A 21 1.95 7.92 12.46
N ALA A 22 1.67 6.85 11.72
CA ALA A 22 1.00 6.92 10.42
C ALA A 22 -0.41 7.52 10.55
N VAL A 23 -0.68 8.55 9.73
CA VAL A 23 -1.99 9.20 9.64
C VAL A 23 -2.44 9.27 8.16
N PRO A 24 -3.52 8.56 7.78
CA PRO A 24 -4.33 7.66 8.60
C PRO A 24 -3.56 6.40 9.05
N LYS A 25 -4.09 5.69 10.05
CA LYS A 25 -3.58 4.35 10.40
C LYS A 25 -3.68 3.45 9.18
N LEU A 26 -2.57 2.81 8.84
CA LEU A 26 -2.44 1.96 7.66
C LEU A 26 -2.56 0.50 8.08
N THR A 27 -3.57 -0.20 7.57
CA THR A 27 -3.73 -1.66 7.82
C THR A 27 -2.58 -2.48 7.24
N ASN A 28 -1.91 -1.96 6.21
CA ASN A 28 -0.77 -2.58 5.56
C ASN A 28 0.59 -2.20 6.18
N LEU A 29 0.62 -1.35 7.21
CA LEU A 29 1.81 -1.02 8.00
C LEU A 29 1.45 -1.09 9.49
N PRO A 30 1.26 -2.30 10.05
CA PRO A 30 0.89 -2.45 11.45
C PRO A 30 2.06 -2.10 12.37
N ALA A 31 1.78 -1.44 13.49
CA ALA A 31 2.72 -1.23 14.59
C ALA A 31 2.88 -2.54 15.40
N ASN A 32 3.38 -3.57 14.72
CA ASN A 32 3.67 -4.88 15.30
C ASN A 32 5.07 -5.29 14.82
N ARG A 33 5.99 -5.39 15.79
CA ARG A 33 7.40 -5.65 15.54
C ARG A 33 7.67 -6.94 14.76
N GLU A 34 6.97 -8.03 15.06
CA GLU A 34 7.13 -9.32 14.36
C GLU A 34 6.73 -9.20 12.89
N ARG A 35 5.59 -8.56 12.61
CA ARG A 35 5.12 -8.31 11.23
C ARG A 35 6.05 -7.39 10.44
N LEU A 36 6.65 -6.41 11.12
CA LEU A 36 7.63 -5.52 10.49
C LEU A 36 8.94 -6.25 10.20
N GLN A 37 9.39 -7.12 11.10
CA GLN A 37 10.55 -7.98 10.84
C GLN A 37 10.29 -8.92 9.65
N GLU A 38 9.14 -9.60 9.61
CA GLU A 38 8.73 -10.43 8.46
C GLU A 38 8.74 -9.63 7.16
N ARG A 39 8.27 -8.37 7.18
CA ARG A 39 8.29 -7.47 6.03
C ARG A 39 9.72 -7.16 5.56
N ILE A 40 10.64 -6.90 6.49
CA ILE A 40 12.06 -6.64 6.16
C ILE A 40 12.67 -7.87 5.50
N THR A 41 12.52 -9.05 6.12
CA THR A 41 13.06 -10.31 5.60
C THR A 41 12.54 -10.59 4.19
N ARG A 42 11.21 -10.50 3.98
CA ARG A 42 10.61 -10.67 2.64
C ARG A 42 11.16 -9.70 1.61
N SER A 43 11.43 -8.46 2.02
CA SER A 43 12.02 -7.47 1.12
C SER A 43 13.46 -7.81 0.76
N GLN A 44 14.26 -8.27 1.71
CA GLN A 44 15.64 -8.68 1.46
C GLN A 44 15.68 -9.90 0.55
N ASP A 45 14.81 -10.88 0.79
CA ASP A 45 14.67 -12.07 -0.06
C ASP A 45 14.28 -11.66 -1.49
N ALA A 46 13.31 -10.74 -1.64
CA ALA A 46 12.90 -10.22 -2.94
C ALA A 46 14.02 -9.49 -3.71
N PHE A 47 14.87 -8.71 -3.02
CA PHE A 47 16.00 -8.03 -3.67
C PHE A 47 17.17 -8.96 -4.01
N ASN A 48 17.33 -10.06 -3.26
CA ASN A 48 18.41 -11.01 -3.48
C ASN A 48 18.02 -12.17 -4.41
N GLY A 49 16.71 -12.39 -4.61
CA GLY A 49 16.19 -13.43 -5.48
C GLY A 49 16.35 -13.10 -6.97
N GLU A 50 16.53 -14.13 -7.78
CA GLU A 50 16.36 -14.04 -9.22
C GLU A 50 14.89 -14.27 -9.56
N VAL A 51 14.25 -13.29 -10.19
CA VAL A 51 12.82 -13.29 -10.49
C VAL A 51 12.62 -13.18 -11.99
N GLU A 52 12.00 -14.19 -12.60
CA GLU A 52 11.67 -14.17 -14.04
C GLU A 52 10.29 -13.54 -14.32
N PHE A 53 9.34 -13.71 -13.39
CA PHE A 53 7.97 -13.20 -13.48
C PHE A 53 7.53 -12.69 -12.11
N PRO A 54 6.65 -11.67 -12.03
CA PRO A 54 6.17 -11.16 -10.74
C PRO A 54 5.37 -12.24 -10.01
N GLU A 55 5.68 -12.46 -8.74
CA GLU A 55 4.96 -13.33 -7.83
C GLU A 55 4.67 -12.57 -6.52
N ASN A 56 5.16 -13.10 -5.39
CA ASN A 56 4.87 -12.60 -4.06
C ASN A 56 5.98 -11.69 -3.49
N GLU A 57 6.75 -11.02 -4.35
CA GLU A 57 7.83 -10.13 -3.92
C GLU A 57 7.31 -8.85 -3.28
N HIS A 58 7.99 -8.42 -2.22
CA HIS A 58 7.65 -7.23 -1.44
C HIS A 58 8.85 -6.29 -1.33
N TYR A 59 9.01 -5.38 -2.28
CA TYR A 59 10.13 -4.44 -2.29
C TYR A 59 9.85 -3.26 -1.36
N THR A 60 10.43 -3.28 -0.17
CA THR A 60 10.28 -2.23 0.84
C THR A 60 11.46 -1.28 0.79
N PHE A 61 11.15 0.00 0.65
CA PHE A 61 12.09 1.11 0.61
C PHE A 61 11.91 1.99 1.83
N VAL A 62 13.01 2.58 2.27
CA VAL A 62 13.01 3.65 3.27
C VAL A 62 13.57 4.93 2.65
N LEU A 63 13.00 6.06 3.06
CA LEU A 63 13.59 7.37 2.87
C LEU A 63 14.49 7.64 4.08
N ALA A 64 15.80 7.71 3.89
CA ALA A 64 16.76 7.97 4.95
C ALA A 64 17.44 9.33 4.76
N ASP A 65 17.75 10.02 5.86
CA ASP A 65 18.70 11.12 5.87
C ASP A 65 20.06 10.62 6.35
N ASP A 66 20.98 10.37 5.40
CA ASP A 66 22.32 9.87 5.68
C ASP A 66 23.14 10.80 6.59
N SER A 67 22.79 12.10 6.68
CA SER A 67 23.49 13.00 7.61
C SER A 67 23.06 12.84 9.07
N ARG A 68 21.89 12.25 9.33
CA ARG A 68 21.33 12.06 10.68
C ARG A 68 21.17 10.60 11.07
N ASP A 69 21.44 9.69 10.13
CA ASP A 69 21.15 8.26 10.26
C ASP A 69 19.68 8.02 10.66
N GLU A 70 18.77 8.81 10.09
CA GLU A 70 17.36 8.83 10.45
C GLU A 70 16.50 8.34 9.27
N VAL A 71 15.58 7.43 9.54
CA VAL A 71 14.56 7.02 8.57
C VAL A 71 13.34 7.93 8.69
N LEU A 72 13.04 8.62 7.60
CA LEU A 72 12.01 9.65 7.49
C LEU A 72 10.74 9.15 6.81
N GLY A 73 10.75 7.95 6.25
CA GLY A 73 9.57 7.41 5.59
C GLY A 73 9.79 6.00 5.05
N THR A 74 8.70 5.39 4.62
CA THR A 74 8.67 4.04 4.07
C THR A 74 7.65 3.94 2.94
N ALA A 75 7.92 3.02 2.01
CA ALA A 75 7.02 2.65 0.94
C ALA A 75 7.29 1.19 0.56
N THR A 76 6.26 0.43 0.23
CA THR A 76 6.42 -0.94 -0.26
C THR A 76 5.70 -1.15 -1.58
N ILE A 77 6.40 -1.77 -2.53
CA ILE A 77 5.84 -2.22 -3.80
C ILE A 77 5.66 -3.74 -3.72
N ARG A 78 4.43 -4.21 -3.87
CA ARG A 78 4.13 -5.63 -4.07
C ARG A 78 4.08 -5.90 -5.57
N ALA A 79 4.85 -6.86 -6.06
CA ALA A 79 4.92 -7.18 -7.48
C ALA A 79 3.53 -7.49 -8.05
N GLN A 80 2.76 -8.32 -7.32
CA GLN A 80 1.38 -8.64 -7.61
C GLN A 80 0.49 -8.53 -6.36
N ALA A 81 -0.62 -7.80 -6.46
CA ALA A 81 -1.53 -7.53 -5.34
C ALA A 81 -2.17 -8.80 -4.79
N GLY A 82 -2.46 -9.75 -5.67
CA GLY A 82 -3.15 -11.00 -5.38
C GLY A 82 -2.26 -12.25 -5.35
N ALA A 83 -0.94 -12.09 -5.18
CA ALA A 83 0.02 -13.19 -5.30
C ALA A 83 -0.25 -14.40 -4.38
N ASN A 84 -0.69 -14.16 -3.14
CA ASN A 84 -1.01 -15.22 -2.17
C ASN A 84 -2.52 -15.52 -2.09
N GLU A 85 -3.34 -14.48 -2.22
CA GLU A 85 -4.79 -14.52 -2.06
C GLU A 85 -5.43 -13.45 -2.94
N ALA A 86 -6.69 -13.64 -3.34
CA ALA A 86 -7.39 -12.69 -4.19
C ALA A 86 -7.43 -11.28 -3.55
N TYR A 87 -7.04 -10.26 -4.33
CA TYR A 87 -7.10 -8.88 -3.85
C TYR A 87 -8.49 -8.31 -4.09
N TYR A 88 -9.32 -8.34 -3.03
CA TYR A 88 -10.71 -7.89 -3.12
C TYR A 88 -10.84 -6.36 -3.19
N THR A 89 -11.63 -5.91 -4.16
CA THR A 89 -12.06 -4.52 -4.32
C THR A 89 -13.58 -4.44 -4.49
N TYR A 90 -14.15 -3.26 -4.28
CA TYR A 90 -15.53 -2.98 -4.67
C TYR A 90 -15.54 -2.21 -5.98
N ARG A 91 -16.06 -2.83 -7.04
CA ARG A 91 -16.31 -2.15 -8.31
C ARG A 91 -17.63 -1.40 -8.22
N GLN A 92 -17.61 -0.11 -8.51
CA GLN A 92 -18.82 0.68 -8.66
C GLN A 92 -19.45 0.40 -10.02
N GLU A 93 -20.68 -0.11 -10.01
CA GLU A 93 -21.47 -0.44 -11.20
C GLU A 93 -22.75 0.39 -11.25
N THR A 94 -23.32 0.53 -12.44
CA THR A 94 -24.63 1.17 -12.62
C THR A 94 -25.68 0.12 -12.97
N LEU A 95 -26.60 -0.13 -12.05
CA LEU A 95 -27.75 -0.99 -12.25
C LEU A 95 -28.94 -0.17 -12.76
N ILE A 96 -29.55 -0.60 -13.87
CA ILE A 96 -30.73 0.04 -14.45
C ILE A 96 -31.98 -0.73 -14.04
N HIS A 97 -32.82 -0.12 -13.20
CA HIS A 97 -34.17 -0.61 -12.93
C HIS A 97 -35.15 0.08 -13.87
N ALA A 98 -35.74 -0.67 -14.80
CA ALA A 98 -36.75 -0.17 -15.73
C ALA A 98 -38.07 -0.94 -15.55
N SER A 99 -39.17 -0.20 -15.42
CA SER A 99 -40.53 -0.74 -15.45
C SER A 99 -41.32 -0.06 -16.55
N GLN A 100 -41.66 -0.82 -17.59
CA GLN A 100 -42.45 -0.31 -18.71
C GLN A 100 -43.87 0.04 -18.27
N GLN A 101 -44.48 -0.77 -17.40
CA GLN A 101 -45.84 -0.54 -16.88
C GLN A 101 -45.95 0.77 -16.08
N LEU A 102 -44.89 1.15 -15.36
CA LEU A 102 -44.85 2.39 -14.59
C LEU A 102 -44.23 3.55 -15.36
N ASN A 103 -43.74 3.33 -16.58
CA ASN A 103 -42.94 4.29 -17.34
C ASN A 103 -41.78 4.90 -16.53
N VAL A 104 -41.10 4.07 -15.73
CA VAL A 104 -39.98 4.48 -14.88
C VAL A 104 -38.70 3.80 -15.34
N ARG A 105 -37.62 4.57 -15.41
CA ARG A 105 -36.25 4.08 -15.56
C ARG A 105 -35.38 4.78 -14.51
N ARG A 106 -34.71 4.01 -13.67
CA ARG A 106 -33.83 4.51 -12.61
C ARG A 106 -32.46 3.86 -12.71
N GLU A 107 -31.44 4.69 -12.69
CA GLU A 107 -30.05 4.25 -12.55
C GLU A 107 -29.66 4.29 -11.08
N VAL A 108 -29.07 3.21 -10.61
CA VAL A 108 -28.64 3.06 -9.22
C VAL A 108 -27.18 2.64 -9.23
N GLN A 109 -26.36 3.36 -8.47
CA GLN A 109 -24.97 2.96 -8.26
C GLN A 109 -24.92 1.82 -7.24
N THR A 110 -24.29 0.71 -7.60
CA THR A 110 -24.13 -0.48 -6.76
C THR A 110 -22.65 -0.80 -6.58
N LEU A 111 -22.29 -1.42 -5.46
CA LEU A 111 -20.94 -1.95 -5.23
C LEU A 111 -20.95 -3.46 -5.43
N ALA A 112 -20.20 -3.94 -6.41
CA ALA A 112 -19.99 -5.36 -6.65
C ALA A 112 -18.62 -5.77 -6.12
N LEU A 113 -18.54 -6.91 -5.41
CA LEU A 113 -17.25 -7.46 -4.99
C LEU A 113 -16.49 -7.95 -6.23
N SER A 114 -15.24 -7.50 -6.38
CA SER A 114 -14.36 -7.81 -7.51
C SER A 114 -12.97 -8.20 -7.01
N HIS A 115 -12.18 -8.83 -7.88
CA HIS A 115 -10.76 -9.14 -7.66
C HIS A 115 -9.92 -8.88 -8.92
N GLU A 116 -10.45 -8.07 -9.85
CA GLU A 116 -9.88 -7.83 -11.19
C GLU A 116 -8.48 -7.19 -11.18
N VAL A 117 -8.09 -6.58 -10.06
CA VAL A 117 -6.78 -5.93 -9.91
C VAL A 117 -5.78 -6.79 -9.14
N SER A 118 -6.07 -8.08 -8.98
CA SER A 118 -5.15 -9.04 -8.34
C SER A 118 -3.81 -9.12 -9.07
N ASP A 119 -3.81 -8.96 -10.39
CA ASP A 119 -2.60 -9.04 -11.21
C ASP A 119 -1.83 -7.71 -11.30
N ALA A 120 -2.35 -6.65 -10.67
CA ALA A 120 -1.69 -5.35 -10.66
C ALA A 120 -0.59 -5.28 -9.61
N THR A 121 0.43 -4.46 -9.87
CA THR A 121 1.41 -4.04 -8.86
C THR A 121 0.76 -3.08 -7.86
N LEU A 122 1.01 -3.30 -6.57
CA LEU A 122 0.39 -2.53 -5.48
C LEU A 122 1.41 -1.73 -4.69
N LEU A 123 1.23 -0.41 -4.65
CA LEU A 123 1.89 0.45 -3.67
C LEU A 123 1.16 0.36 -2.32
N CYS A 124 1.91 0.03 -1.27
CA CYS A 124 1.40 -0.10 0.09
C CYS A 124 2.38 0.48 1.11
N ALA A 125 1.94 0.60 2.36
CA ALA A 125 2.76 1.09 3.48
C ALA A 125 3.46 2.44 3.21
N PHE A 126 2.88 3.31 2.37
CA PHE A 126 3.45 4.63 2.10
C PHE A 126 3.20 5.57 3.28
N SER A 127 4.25 5.89 4.04
CA SER A 127 4.19 6.78 5.20
C SER A 127 5.44 7.65 5.28
N LEU A 128 5.26 8.90 5.71
CA LEU A 128 6.34 9.85 5.97
C LEU A 128 6.26 10.30 7.42
N ASN A 129 7.41 10.55 8.04
CA ASN A 129 7.50 11.20 9.34
C ASN A 129 6.77 12.55 9.25
N PRO A 130 5.80 12.83 10.14
CA PRO A 130 5.02 14.07 10.12
C PRO A 130 5.88 15.34 10.03
N ALA A 131 7.06 15.35 10.65
CA ALA A 131 7.97 16.50 10.65
C ALA A 131 8.55 16.82 9.26
N THR A 132 8.55 15.85 8.34
CA THR A 132 9.09 15.98 6.98
C THR A 132 8.03 16.26 5.92
N ARG A 133 6.76 16.23 6.32
CA ARG A 133 5.63 16.42 5.41
C ARG A 133 5.51 17.90 5.04
N ALA A 134 5.74 18.24 3.77
CA ALA A 134 5.31 19.54 3.24
C ALA A 134 3.78 19.68 3.42
N PRO A 135 3.23 20.90 3.61
CA PRO A 135 1.78 21.08 3.73
C PRO A 135 1.09 20.64 2.43
N VAL A 136 0.57 19.41 2.42
CA VAL A 136 -0.24 18.89 1.31
C VAL A 136 -1.69 19.28 1.60
N PRO A 137 -2.43 19.90 0.67
CA PRO A 137 -3.86 20.09 0.83
C PRO A 137 -4.52 18.73 1.10
N ARG A 138 -5.51 18.69 2.00
CA ARG A 138 -6.16 17.49 2.56
C ARG A 138 -6.92 16.60 1.56
N THR A 139 -6.66 16.73 0.26
CA THR A 139 -7.31 16.00 -0.82
C THR A 139 -6.39 14.89 -1.34
N CYS A 140 -6.93 13.67 -1.40
CA CYS A 140 -6.34 12.48 -2.03
C CYS A 140 -5.21 11.74 -1.29
N CYS A 141 -5.58 11.00 -0.23
CA CYS A 141 -5.16 9.60 -0.10
C CYS A 141 -6.39 8.71 -0.28
N VAL A 142 -7.02 8.78 -1.45
CA VAL A 142 -7.85 7.68 -1.94
C VAL A 142 -7.15 7.27 -3.22
N VAL A 143 -6.38 6.20 -3.17
CA VAL A 143 -6.04 5.46 -4.38
C VAL A 143 -7.39 4.91 -4.86
N ARG A 144 -8.07 5.67 -5.74
CA ARG A 144 -9.16 5.13 -6.53
C ARG A 144 -8.49 4.21 -7.54
N VAL A 145 -8.39 2.93 -7.17
CA VAL A 145 -8.35 1.86 -8.15
C VAL A 145 -9.77 1.66 -8.65
#